data_AF-A0A7X7SSD8-F1
#
_entry.id   AF-A0A7X7SSD8-F1
#
_cell.length_a   1.000
_cell.length_b   1.000
_cell.length_c   1.000
_cell.angle_alpha   90.00
_cell.angle_beta   90.00
_cell.angle_gamma   90.00
#
_symmetry.space_group_name_H-M   'P 1'
#
loop_
_entity.id
_entity.type
_entity.pdbx_description
1 polymer ?
#
loop_
_entity_poly.entity_id
_entity_poly.type
_entity_poly.pdbx_seq_one_letter_code
_entity_poly.pdbx_strand_id
1 'polypeptide(L)'
;MQASVYELDAMTPSPGLSLLFVPLAVWIVNAKPKDVEQPAWLPPLASTLKIGALYVPIYFVAGFVLAIPLAGSAFAGTYENLQLPAWIPVFQFARGVLWAVILWFVIGNHGRARDSRVTAAMALGIVSSFQLLLPNPYMTDQLRAAHLTEVLFSMTLFGWLAAHIFRQDPQQHAELDSKLERASPVASKV
;
A
#
# COMPACT_ATOMS: atom_id res chain seq x y z
N MET A 1 -30.78 -42.92 -21.90
CA MET A 1 -29.49 -43.05 -21.18
C MET A 1 -28.83 -41.68 -21.25
N GLN A 2 -28.95 -40.91 -20.17
CA GLN A 2 -28.70 -39.47 -20.11
C GLN A 2 -27.20 -39.15 -20.06
N ALA A 3 -26.82 -38.10 -20.78
CA ALA A 3 -25.52 -37.46 -20.73
C ALA A 3 -25.29 -36.82 -19.35
N SER A 4 -24.13 -37.06 -18.75
CA SER A 4 -23.70 -36.38 -17.52
C SER A 4 -23.36 -34.94 -17.86
N VAL A 5 -24.23 -34.04 -17.42
CA VAL A 5 -23.99 -32.61 -17.35
C VAL A 5 -22.81 -32.39 -16.42
N TYR A 6 -21.69 -31.95 -16.98
CA TYR A 6 -20.59 -31.37 -16.22
C TYR A 6 -21.15 -30.17 -15.47
N GLU A 7 -21.17 -30.26 -14.14
CA GLU A 7 -21.41 -29.16 -13.21
C GLU A 7 -20.36 -28.07 -13.46
N LEU A 8 -20.71 -27.14 -14.33
CA LEU A 8 -20.22 -25.76 -14.33
C LEU A 8 -20.80 -25.09 -13.09
N ASP A 9 -20.28 -25.47 -11.92
CA ASP A 9 -20.61 -24.75 -10.69
C ASP A 9 -19.87 -23.41 -10.74
N ALA A 10 -20.69 -22.40 -11.04
CA ALA A 10 -20.30 -21.02 -11.20
C ALA A 10 -19.56 -20.56 -9.95
N MET A 11 -18.25 -20.33 -10.11
CA MET A 11 -17.45 -19.55 -9.17
C MET A 11 -17.90 -18.09 -9.30
N THR A 12 -19.09 -17.78 -8.78
CA THR A 12 -19.57 -16.39 -8.67
C THR A 12 -18.60 -15.67 -7.74
N PRO A 13 -17.95 -14.57 -8.16
CA PRO A 13 -17.10 -13.79 -7.27
C PRO A 13 -17.96 -13.30 -6.12
N SER A 14 -17.68 -13.73 -4.89
CA SER A 14 -18.45 -13.32 -3.73
C SER A 14 -18.34 -11.79 -3.58
N PRO A 15 -19.44 -11.02 -3.67
CA PRO A 15 -19.42 -9.56 -3.55
C PRO A 15 -19.01 -9.05 -2.15
N GLY A 16 -18.77 -9.96 -1.20
CA GLY A 16 -18.41 -9.64 0.19
C GLY A 16 -17.04 -8.98 0.38
N LEU A 17 -16.08 -9.19 -0.53
CA LEU A 17 -14.74 -8.62 -0.41
C LEU A 17 -14.72 -7.10 -0.62
N SER A 18 -15.64 -6.57 -1.45
CA SER A 18 -15.75 -5.13 -1.71
C SER A 18 -16.33 -4.37 -0.51
N LEU A 19 -17.16 -5.01 0.32
CA LEU A 19 -17.83 -4.39 1.46
C LEU A 19 -16.89 -4.11 2.64
N LEU A 20 -15.74 -4.80 2.73
CA LEU A 20 -14.78 -4.60 3.84
C LEU A 20 -13.97 -3.31 3.70
N PHE A 21 -13.78 -2.81 2.47
CA PHE A 21 -13.07 -1.55 2.24
C PHE A 21 -14.00 -0.33 2.32
N VAL A 22 -15.32 -0.51 2.34
CA VAL A 22 -16.30 0.58 2.42
C VAL A 22 -16.19 1.36 3.74
N PRO A 23 -16.10 0.75 4.94
CA PRO A 23 -15.91 1.49 6.18
C PRO A 23 -14.59 2.27 6.21
N LEU A 24 -13.51 1.69 5.67
CA LEU A 24 -12.21 2.37 5.56
C LEU A 24 -12.28 3.56 4.59
N ALA A 25 -12.91 3.38 3.43
CA ALA A 25 -13.13 4.44 2.46
C ALA A 25 -14.02 5.56 3.01
N VAL A 26 -15.13 5.20 3.69
CA VAL A 26 -16.04 6.15 4.35
C VAL A 26 -15.32 6.89 5.48
N TRP A 27 -14.49 6.20 6.27
CA TRP A 27 -13.69 6.84 7.32
C TRP A 27 -12.65 7.81 6.72
N ILE A 28 -11.92 7.43 5.67
CA ILE A 28 -11.00 8.32 4.95
C ILE A 28 -11.73 9.55 4.39
N VAL A 29 -12.93 9.37 3.82
CA VAL A 29 -13.72 10.47 3.25
C VAL A 29 -14.31 11.39 4.34
N ASN A 30 -14.78 10.85 5.46
CA ASN A 30 -15.37 11.62 6.55
C ASN A 30 -14.36 12.16 7.57
N ALA A 31 -13.13 11.64 7.59
CA ALA A 31 -12.06 12.16 8.45
C ALA A 31 -11.45 13.47 7.92
N LYS A 32 -11.92 13.98 6.77
CA LYS A 32 -11.47 15.25 6.18
C LYS A 32 -11.74 16.40 7.16
N PRO A 33 -10.70 17.08 7.69
CA PRO A 33 -10.88 18.37 8.31
C PRO A 33 -11.47 19.34 7.28
N LYS A 34 -12.34 20.27 7.71
CA LYS A 34 -13.11 21.18 6.84
C LYS A 34 -12.24 22.14 6.01
N ASP A 35 -10.94 22.14 6.28
CA ASP A 35 -9.93 23.09 5.88
C ASP A 35 -8.74 22.42 5.16
N VAL A 36 -8.85 21.12 4.84
CA VAL A 36 -7.88 20.42 3.99
C VAL A 36 -8.22 20.65 2.52
N GLU A 37 -7.46 21.54 1.87
CA GLU A 37 -7.45 21.67 0.41
C GLU A 37 -7.14 20.32 -0.24
N GLN A 38 -7.87 20.00 -1.31
CA GLN A 38 -7.67 18.73 -2.01
C GLN A 38 -6.24 18.66 -2.56
N PRO A 39 -5.54 17.53 -2.38
CA PRO A 39 -4.23 17.37 -2.97
C PRO A 39 -4.32 17.55 -4.49
N ALA A 40 -3.24 18.03 -5.11
CA ALA A 40 -3.15 18.12 -6.56
C ALA A 40 -3.58 16.80 -7.21
N TRP A 41 -4.28 16.87 -8.35
CA TRP A 41 -4.81 15.69 -9.04
C TRP A 41 -3.73 14.67 -9.43
N LEU A 42 -2.48 15.11 -9.57
CA LEU A 42 -1.30 14.26 -9.69
C LEU A 42 -0.37 14.39 -8.49
N PRO A 43 0.23 13.28 -8.03
CA PRO A 43 1.32 13.34 -7.09
C PRO A 43 2.58 13.94 -7.74
N PRO A 44 3.50 14.52 -6.94
CA PRO A 44 4.78 14.98 -7.46
C PRO A 44 5.54 13.82 -8.10
N LEU A 45 5.93 13.99 -9.37
CA LEU A 45 6.55 12.93 -10.17
C LEU A 45 7.85 12.42 -9.52
N ALA A 46 8.72 13.33 -9.07
CA ALA A 46 9.99 12.97 -8.47
C ALA A 46 9.81 12.12 -7.20
N SER A 47 8.90 12.51 -6.30
CA SER A 47 8.59 11.75 -5.08
C SER A 47 7.96 10.40 -5.41
N THR A 48 7.06 10.35 -6.40
CA THR A 48 6.42 9.11 -6.87
C THR A 48 7.46 8.12 -7.41
N LEU A 49 8.41 8.57 -8.24
CA LEU A 49 9.48 7.73 -8.78
C LEU A 49 10.45 7.25 -7.70
N LYS A 50 10.79 8.11 -6.72
CA LYS A 50 11.60 7.71 -5.55
C LYS A 50 10.92 6.62 -4.74
N ILE A 51 9.61 6.74 -4.51
CA ILE A 51 8.81 5.73 -3.79
C ILE A 51 8.76 4.42 -4.59
N GLY A 52 8.57 4.49 -5.91
CA GLY A 52 8.65 3.32 -6.78
C GLY A 52 10.00 2.60 -6.69
N ALA A 53 11.11 3.35 -6.72
CA ALA A 53 12.46 2.81 -6.57
C ALA A 53 12.69 2.21 -5.18
N LEU A 54 12.16 2.82 -4.12
CA LEU A 54 12.23 2.33 -2.74
C LEU A 54 11.48 1.00 -2.55
N TYR A 55 10.39 0.78 -3.29
CA TYR A 55 9.58 -0.42 -3.19
C TYR A 55 10.35 -1.70 -3.55
N VAL A 56 11.20 -1.62 -4.57
CA VAL A 56 11.97 -2.76 -5.11
C VAL A 56 12.86 -3.43 -4.06
N PRO A 57 13.79 -2.72 -3.37
CA PRO A 57 14.62 -3.34 -2.35
C PRO A 57 13.81 -3.81 -1.15
N ILE A 58 12.75 -3.10 -0.74
CA ILE A 58 11.88 -3.55 0.37
C ILE A 58 11.26 -4.91 0.03
N TYR A 59 10.74 -5.08 -1.18
CA TYR A 59 10.16 -6.33 -1.65
C TYR A 59 11.17 -7.48 -1.58
N PHE A 60 12.36 -7.31 -2.16
CA PHE A 60 13.36 -8.37 -2.19
C PHE A 60 13.93 -8.69 -0.81
N VAL A 61 14.20 -7.68 0.01
CA VAL A 61 14.71 -7.87 1.36
C VAL A 61 13.67 -8.55 2.25
N ALA A 62 12.39 -8.17 2.15
CA ALA A 62 11.34 -8.83 2.91
C ALA A 62 11.20 -10.31 2.52
N GLY A 63 11.19 -10.62 1.23
CA GLY A 63 11.16 -12.01 0.77
C GLY A 63 12.35 -12.83 1.28
N PHE A 64 13.55 -12.27 1.18
CA PHE A 64 14.78 -12.95 1.60
C PHE A 64 14.91 -13.12 3.12
N VAL A 65 14.57 -12.07 3.89
CA VAL A 65 14.80 -12.03 5.35
C VAL A 65 13.61 -12.56 6.14
N LEU A 66 12.37 -12.43 5.63
CA LEU A 66 11.16 -12.83 6.35
C LEU A 66 10.53 -14.08 5.72
N ALA A 67 10.19 -14.04 4.44
CA ALA A 67 9.39 -15.11 3.83
C ALA A 67 10.13 -16.45 3.81
N ILE A 68 11.36 -16.48 3.28
CA ILE A 68 12.15 -17.70 3.14
C ILE A 68 12.40 -18.36 4.51
N PRO A 69 12.90 -17.64 5.55
CA PRO A 69 13.17 -18.27 6.84
C PRO A 69 11.92 -18.73 7.58
N LEU A 70 10.82 -17.96 7.51
CA LEU A 70 9.57 -18.31 8.19
C LEU A 70 8.85 -19.49 7.52
N ALA A 71 8.90 -19.56 6.19
CA ALA A 71 8.28 -20.64 5.44
C ALA A 71 9.09 -21.95 5.49
N GLY A 72 10.41 -21.87 5.65
CA GLY A 72 11.28 -23.06 5.74
C GLY A 72 11.12 -23.97 4.51
N SER A 73 10.94 -25.27 4.75
CA SER A 73 10.78 -26.27 3.68
C SER A 73 9.53 -26.04 2.80
N ALA A 74 8.50 -25.36 3.32
CA ALA A 74 7.30 -25.04 2.54
C ALA A 74 7.60 -24.07 1.38
N PHE A 75 8.64 -23.24 1.52
CA PHE A 75 9.09 -22.35 0.45
C PHE A 75 9.69 -23.15 -0.71
N ALA A 76 10.62 -24.05 -0.40
CA ALA A 76 11.24 -24.90 -1.41
C ALA A 76 10.20 -25.75 -2.13
N GLY A 77 9.32 -26.45 -1.40
CA GLY A 77 8.28 -27.29 -2.00
C GLY A 77 7.31 -26.55 -2.95
N THR A 78 7.20 -25.22 -2.83
CA THR A 78 6.33 -24.39 -3.70
C THR A 78 7.11 -23.70 -4.83
N TYR A 79 8.35 -23.29 -4.57
CA TYR A 79 9.11 -22.42 -5.48
C TYR A 79 10.37 -23.06 -6.10
N GLU A 80 10.72 -24.30 -5.76
CA GLU A 80 11.96 -24.97 -6.21
C GLU A 80 12.14 -24.99 -7.74
N ASN A 81 11.05 -25.00 -8.49
CA ASN A 81 11.08 -25.01 -9.96
C ASN A 81 10.73 -23.65 -10.60
N LEU A 82 10.51 -22.59 -9.80
CA LEU A 82 10.22 -21.27 -10.32
C LEU A 82 11.51 -20.47 -10.50
N GLN A 83 11.85 -20.22 -11.77
CA GLN A 83 12.86 -19.23 -12.11
C GLN A 83 12.25 -17.84 -11.99
N LEU A 84 12.94 -16.92 -11.31
CA LEU A 84 12.52 -15.53 -11.21
C LEU A 84 12.78 -14.82 -12.54
N PRO A 85 11.75 -14.35 -13.27
CA PRO A 85 11.97 -13.65 -14.54
C PRO A 85 12.76 -12.35 -14.34
N ALA A 86 13.64 -12.01 -15.29
CA ALA A 86 14.47 -10.81 -15.22
C ALA A 86 13.67 -9.49 -15.21
N TRP A 87 12.41 -9.50 -15.64
CA TRP A 87 11.53 -8.32 -15.64
C TRP A 87 10.87 -8.05 -14.28
N ILE A 88 11.00 -8.94 -13.30
CA ILE A 88 10.37 -8.77 -11.98
C ILE A 88 10.75 -7.43 -11.32
N PRO A 89 12.01 -6.98 -11.27
CA PRO A 89 12.34 -5.68 -10.68
C PRO A 89 11.60 -4.50 -11.33
N VAL A 90 11.44 -4.52 -12.66
CA VAL A 90 10.69 -3.49 -13.40
C VAL A 90 9.22 -3.52 -13.02
N PHE A 91 8.63 -4.71 -12.90
CA PHE A 91 7.25 -4.85 -12.43
C PHE A 91 7.08 -4.39 -10.98
N GLN A 92 8.04 -4.70 -10.09
CA GLN A 92 8.00 -4.22 -8.71
C GLN A 92 8.12 -2.70 -8.64
N PHE A 93 8.96 -2.09 -9.48
CA PHE A 93 9.04 -0.63 -9.59
C PHE A 93 7.70 -0.02 -10.01
N ALA A 94 7.09 -0.55 -11.08
CA ALA A 94 5.79 -0.08 -11.55
C ALA A 94 4.69 -0.25 -10.48
N ARG A 95 4.71 -1.37 -9.75
CA ARG A 95 3.79 -1.62 -8.63
C ARG A 95 4.02 -0.63 -7.49
N GLY A 96 5.27 -0.30 -7.17
CA GLY A 96 5.60 0.73 -6.18
C GLY A 96 5.10 2.12 -6.57
N VAL A 97 5.23 2.49 -7.86
CA VAL A 97 4.67 3.72 -8.41
C VAL A 97 3.14 3.74 -8.26
N LEU A 98 2.46 2.64 -8.59
CA LEU A 98 1.02 2.53 -8.43
C LEU A 98 0.58 2.73 -6.97
N TRP A 99 1.28 2.11 -6.02
CA TRP A 99 1.00 2.33 -4.60
C TRP A 99 1.26 3.77 -4.15
N ALA A 100 2.29 4.43 -4.67
CA ALA A 100 2.56 5.83 -4.38
C ALA A 100 1.40 6.73 -4.82
N VAL A 101 0.86 6.49 -6.03
CA VAL A 101 -0.31 7.21 -6.55
C VAL A 101 -1.53 7.00 -5.67
N ILE A 102 -1.82 5.76 -5.26
CA ILE A 102 -2.93 5.45 -4.36
C ILE A 102 -2.75 6.17 -3.02
N LEU A 103 -1.56 6.08 -2.43
CA LEU A 103 -1.24 6.69 -1.15
C LEU A 103 -1.39 8.21 -1.15
N TRP A 104 -1.04 8.88 -2.26
CA TRP A 104 -1.20 10.33 -2.40
C TRP A 104 -2.62 10.79 -2.05
N PHE A 105 -3.64 10.08 -2.56
CA PHE A 105 -5.04 10.38 -2.27
C PHE A 105 -5.46 10.03 -0.83
N VAL A 106 -4.78 9.09 -0.19
CA VAL A 106 -5.03 8.70 1.21
C VAL A 106 -4.43 9.73 2.16
N ILE A 107 -3.16 10.11 1.97
CA ILE A 107 -2.43 11.00 2.88
C ILE A 107 -2.88 12.45 2.80
N GLY A 108 -3.39 12.88 1.64
CA GLY A 108 -3.83 14.25 1.39
C GLY A 108 -4.96 14.71 2.31
N ASN A 109 -5.64 13.80 3.03
CA ASN A 109 -6.76 14.12 3.92
C ASN A 109 -6.34 14.43 5.37
N HIS A 110 -5.05 14.36 5.71
CA HIS A 110 -4.59 14.46 7.10
C HIS A 110 -3.76 15.72 7.37
N GLY A 111 -4.23 16.56 8.31
CA GLY A 111 -3.53 17.79 8.70
C GLY A 111 -2.18 17.57 9.40
N ARG A 112 -2.02 16.52 10.22
CA ARG A 112 -0.76 16.25 10.95
C ARG A 112 0.10 15.19 10.26
N ALA A 113 1.39 15.45 10.16
CA ALA A 113 2.36 14.57 9.49
C ALA A 113 2.58 13.21 10.16
N ARG A 114 2.35 13.10 11.47
CA ARG A 114 2.37 11.80 12.18
C ARG A 114 1.17 10.95 11.76
N ASP A 115 -0.02 11.57 11.72
CA ASP A 115 -1.28 10.89 11.45
C ASP A 115 -1.32 10.38 10.01
N SER A 116 -0.77 11.13 9.04
CA SER A 116 -0.64 10.65 7.65
C SER A 116 0.29 9.45 7.50
N ARG A 117 1.42 9.42 8.24
CA ARG A 117 2.38 8.32 8.19
C ARG A 117 1.82 7.04 8.78
N VAL A 118 1.18 7.14 9.95
CA VAL A 118 0.52 5.99 10.60
C VAL A 118 -0.63 5.48 9.74
N THR A 119 -1.44 6.38 9.18
CA THR A 119 -2.55 5.98 8.29
C THR A 119 -2.05 5.26 7.05
N ALA A 120 -1.03 5.80 6.37
CA ALA A 120 -0.43 5.15 5.21
C ALA A 120 0.15 3.76 5.53
N ALA A 121 0.86 3.64 6.67
CA ALA A 121 1.45 2.39 7.12
C ALA A 121 0.37 1.33 7.40
N MET A 122 -0.66 1.69 8.17
CA MET A 122 -1.76 0.78 8.51
C MET A 122 -2.60 0.42 7.28
N ALA A 123 -2.92 1.40 6.42
CA ALA A 123 -3.68 1.15 5.21
C ALA A 123 -2.96 0.15 4.31
N LEU A 124 -1.70 0.39 3.94
CA LEU A 124 -0.99 -0.54 3.07
C LEU A 124 -0.71 -1.89 3.73
N GLY A 125 -0.35 -1.91 5.01
CA GLY A 125 -0.14 -3.13 5.77
C GLY A 125 -1.38 -4.02 5.78
N ILE A 126 -2.52 -3.48 6.22
CA ILE A 126 -3.77 -4.24 6.35
C ILE A 126 -4.31 -4.63 4.97
N VAL A 127 -4.47 -3.67 4.05
CA VAL A 127 -5.09 -3.94 2.74
C VAL A 127 -4.32 -5.01 1.95
N SER A 128 -2.99 -4.97 1.99
CA SER A 128 -2.16 -5.90 1.21
C SER A 128 -2.07 -7.30 1.82
N SER A 129 -2.15 -7.39 3.15
CA SER A 129 -1.97 -8.65 3.89
C SER A 129 -3.29 -9.36 4.18
N PHE A 130 -4.43 -8.66 4.19
CA PHE A 130 -5.73 -9.20 4.61
C PHE A 130 -6.12 -10.48 3.86
N GLN A 131 -5.88 -10.54 2.55
CA GLN A 131 -6.20 -11.72 1.75
C GLN A 131 -5.45 -12.98 2.20
N LEU A 132 -4.27 -12.85 2.84
CA LEU A 132 -3.47 -13.98 3.32
C LEU A 132 -4.05 -14.59 4.60
N LEU A 133 -5.05 -13.97 5.21
CA LEU A 133 -5.79 -14.58 6.31
C LEU A 133 -6.72 -15.70 5.81
N LEU A 134 -7.14 -15.64 4.54
CA LEU A 134 -8.04 -16.61 3.95
C LEU A 134 -7.25 -17.82 3.43
N PRO A 135 -7.78 -19.06 3.59
CA PRO A 135 -7.16 -20.24 3.00
C PRO A 135 -7.02 -20.10 1.49
N ASN A 136 -5.91 -20.59 0.95
CA ASN A 136 -5.59 -20.53 -0.49
C ASN A 136 -5.13 -21.92 -0.96
N PRO A 137 -5.76 -22.53 -1.98
CA PRO A 137 -5.37 -23.85 -2.48
C PRO A 137 -3.93 -23.89 -3.06
N TYR A 138 -3.35 -22.73 -3.38
CA TYR A 138 -2.00 -22.62 -3.93
C TYR A 138 -0.91 -22.39 -2.87
N MET A 139 -1.27 -22.23 -1.58
CA MET A 139 -0.30 -22.04 -0.50
C MET A 139 -0.63 -22.92 0.69
N THR A 140 0.37 -23.65 1.20
CA THR A 140 0.25 -24.33 2.49
C THR A 140 0.04 -23.32 3.61
N ASP A 141 -0.55 -23.74 4.72
CA ASP A 141 -0.80 -22.84 5.86
C ASP A 141 0.48 -22.20 6.40
N GLN A 142 1.58 -22.96 6.44
CA GLN A 142 2.88 -22.44 6.85
C GLN A 142 3.38 -21.35 5.89
N LEU A 143 3.33 -21.60 4.58
CA LEU A 143 3.79 -20.64 3.58
C LEU A 143 2.93 -19.37 3.59
N ARG A 144 1.61 -19.54 3.73
CA ARG A 144 0.66 -18.43 3.83
C ARG A 144 0.91 -17.57 5.07
N ALA A 145 1.17 -18.18 6.23
CA ALA A 145 1.49 -17.46 7.47
C ALA A 145 2.83 -16.70 7.37
N ALA A 146 3.82 -17.28 6.69
CA ALA A 146 5.10 -16.62 6.41
C ALA A 146 4.90 -15.39 5.52
N HIS A 147 4.17 -15.53 4.40
CA HIS A 147 3.84 -14.41 3.54
C HIS A 147 2.97 -13.36 4.22
N LEU A 148 2.04 -13.75 5.11
CA LEU A 148 1.23 -12.80 5.88
C LEU A 148 2.13 -11.86 6.68
N THR A 149 3.11 -12.43 7.39
CA THR A 149 4.07 -11.68 8.21
C THR A 149 4.96 -10.80 7.34
N GLU A 150 5.49 -11.36 6.25
CA GLU A 150 6.31 -10.63 5.28
C GLU A 150 5.57 -9.42 4.69
N VAL A 151 4.39 -9.64 4.12
CA VAL A 151 3.60 -8.62 3.42
C VAL A 151 3.11 -7.57 4.40
N LEU A 152 2.61 -7.97 5.57
CA LEU A 152 2.16 -7.03 6.60
C LEU A 152 3.31 -6.09 7.01
N PHE A 153 4.48 -6.66 7.33
CA PHE A 153 5.63 -5.87 7.78
C PHE A 153 6.17 -4.96 6.68
N SER A 154 6.44 -5.51 5.49
CA SER A 154 7.03 -4.77 4.38
C SER A 154 6.11 -3.66 3.86
N MET A 155 4.81 -3.91 3.74
CA MET A 155 3.85 -2.90 3.28
C MET A 155 3.58 -1.83 4.34
N THR A 156 3.64 -2.18 5.63
CA THR A 156 3.58 -1.19 6.72
C THR A 156 4.79 -0.25 6.67
N LEU A 157 6.00 -0.81 6.56
CA LEU A 157 7.23 -0.05 6.45
C LEU A 157 7.24 0.84 5.20
N PHE A 158 6.86 0.26 4.06
CA PHE A 158 6.78 0.98 2.80
C PHE A 158 5.78 2.14 2.87
N GLY A 159 4.57 1.91 3.40
CA GLY A 159 3.57 2.96 3.55
C GLY A 159 4.03 4.12 4.43
N TRP A 160 4.71 3.81 5.54
CA TRP A 160 5.29 4.83 6.41
C TRP A 160 6.35 5.68 5.69
N LEU A 161 7.28 5.03 4.98
CA LEU A 161 8.35 5.70 4.26
C LEU A 161 7.83 6.52 3.07
N ALA A 162 6.87 5.99 2.32
CA ALA A 162 6.24 6.69 1.21
C ALA A 162 5.57 7.99 1.66
N ALA A 163 4.79 7.93 2.75
CA ALA A 163 4.19 9.12 3.35
C ALA A 163 5.24 10.10 3.87
N HIS A 164 6.39 9.62 4.38
CA HIS A 164 7.50 10.48 4.78
C HIS A 164 8.12 11.22 3.59
N ILE A 165 8.37 10.52 2.47
CA ILE A 165 8.93 11.12 1.25
C ILE A 165 7.99 12.19 0.69
N PHE A 166 6.70 11.91 0.58
CA PHE A 166 5.74 12.90 0.08
C PHE A 166 5.68 14.17 0.94
N ARG A 167 5.86 14.05 2.26
CA ARG A 167 5.87 15.20 3.18
C ARG A 167 7.14 16.05 3.07
N GLN A 168 8.24 15.50 2.57
CA GLN A 168 9.49 16.23 2.34
C GLN A 168 9.49 16.96 0.99
N ASP A 169 8.43 16.83 0.18
CA ASP A 169 8.39 17.45 -1.13
C ASP A 169 8.32 18.98 -1.02
N PRO A 170 9.25 19.73 -1.65
CA PRO A 170 9.28 21.18 -1.62
C PRO A 170 7.97 21.85 -2.04
N GLN A 171 7.17 21.20 -2.92
CA GLN A 171 5.87 21.74 -3.33
C GLN A 171 4.88 21.79 -2.16
N GLN A 172 4.86 20.76 -1.31
CA GLN A 172 4.01 20.77 -0.10
C GLN A 172 4.53 21.76 0.95
N HIS A 173 5.85 21.89 1.09
CA HIS A 173 6.46 22.87 1.99
C HIS A 173 6.16 24.30 1.57
N ALA A 174 6.35 24.64 0.28
CA ALA A 174 6.04 25.96 -0.24
C ALA A 174 4.54 26.31 -0.10
N GLU A 175 3.66 25.33 -0.27
CA GLU A 175 2.24 25.50 0.00
C GLU A 175 1.97 25.75 1.49
N LEU A 176 2.61 25.00 2.39
CA LEU A 176 2.50 25.19 3.84
C LEU A 176 3.04 26.55 4.29
N ASP A 177 4.18 26.98 3.74
CA ASP A 177 4.81 28.27 4.04
C ASP A 177 3.91 29.41 3.55
N SER A 178 3.34 29.32 2.35
CA SER A 178 2.34 30.28 1.86
C SER A 178 1.07 30.34 2.72
N LYS A 179 0.70 29.22 3.36
CA LYS A 179 -0.45 29.14 4.27
C LYS A 179 -0.12 29.78 5.62
N LEU A 180 1.09 29.60 6.13
CA LEU A 180 1.57 30.26 7.33
C LEU A 180 1.74 31.77 7.12
N GLU A 181 2.21 32.21 5.96
CA GLU A 181 2.26 33.63 5.59
C GLU A 181 0.86 34.25 5.48
N ARG A 182 -0.12 33.52 4.95
CA ARG A 182 -1.53 33.97 4.86
C ARG A 182 -2.27 33.93 6.21
N ALA A 183 -1.96 32.94 7.05
CA ALA A 183 -2.59 32.74 8.35
C ALA A 183 -1.93 33.58 9.46
N SER A 184 -0.70 34.03 9.25
CA SER A 184 -0.13 35.12 10.03
C SER A 184 -0.85 36.38 9.58
N PRO A 185 -1.78 36.94 10.38
CA PRO A 185 -2.29 38.26 10.06
C PRO A 185 -1.04 39.13 10.01
N VAL A 186 -0.86 39.80 8.88
CA VAL A 186 0.06 40.92 8.72
C VAL A 186 0.27 41.53 10.09
N ALA A 187 1.53 41.54 10.54
CA ALA A 187 2.01 42.41 11.59
C ALA A 187 1.54 43.82 11.25
N SER A 188 0.28 44.11 11.59
CA SER A 188 -0.35 45.37 11.32
C SER A 188 -0.01 46.19 12.53
N LYS A 189 0.95 47.08 12.31
CA LYS A 189 1.33 48.21 13.17
C LYS A 189 2.22 47.84 14.36
N VAL A 190 3.53 47.98 14.17
CA VAL A 190 4.30 49.07 14.81
C VAL A 190 5.27 49.63 13.78
#